data_AF-A0A2Z6CNJ3-F1
#
_entry.id   AF-A0A2Z6CNJ3-F1
#
_cell.length_a   1.000
_cell.length_b   1.000
_cell.length_c   1.000
_cell.angle_alpha   90.00
_cell.angle_beta   90.00
_cell.angle_gamma   90.00
#
_symmetry.space_group_name_H-M   'P 1'
#
loop_
_entity.id
_entity.type
_entity.pdbx_description
1 polymer ?
#
loop_
_entity_poly.entity_id
_entity_poly.type
_entity_poly.pdbx_seq_one_letter_code
_entity_poly.pdbx_strand_id
1 'polypeptide(L)'
;MVKRSLQASLKGIQEAKRAFARKGWTQDNLAGEINIKTRQPIWRFFSGRPVERHTFIEICAVLELNWREIATNPPAEFIEREEFRQPPVGDIDTLVQQVRSQRFEKIQDQCGILQLLDISHPVAIDDIYIDVNILEDIPSFQYLEITELQNLDPKEFDRVGLGEVSQTLQGATSQLKSLLYKLHSP
;
A
#
# COMPACT_ATOMS: atom_id res chain seq x y z
N MET A 1 24.52 11.75 -11.64
CA MET A 1 23.06 11.93 -11.74
C MET A 1 22.76 13.39 -12.02
N VAL A 2 22.33 13.75 -13.24
CA VAL A 2 22.01 15.14 -13.58
C VAL A 2 20.63 15.45 -12.99
N LYS A 3 20.58 16.13 -11.84
CA LYS A 3 19.36 16.76 -11.35
C LYS A 3 18.94 17.81 -12.37
N ARG A 4 18.04 17.44 -13.29
CA ARG A 4 17.58 18.36 -14.35
C ARG A 4 16.82 19.51 -13.68
N SER A 5 17.32 20.74 -13.82
CA SER A 5 16.62 21.94 -13.36
C SER A 5 15.47 22.29 -14.30
N LEU A 6 14.46 22.98 -13.78
CA LEU A 6 13.35 23.54 -14.53
C LEU A 6 13.35 25.07 -14.41
N GLN A 7 12.82 25.73 -15.44
CA GLN A 7 12.72 27.19 -15.50
C GLN A 7 11.30 27.58 -15.91
N ALA A 8 10.73 28.59 -15.24
CA ALA A 8 9.40 29.09 -15.57
C ALA A 8 9.43 29.91 -16.86
N SER A 9 8.41 29.74 -17.71
CA SER A 9 8.19 30.57 -18.89
C SER A 9 7.71 31.97 -18.49
N LEU A 10 7.83 32.95 -19.39
CA LEU A 10 7.37 34.32 -19.10
C LEU A 10 5.87 34.35 -18.73
N LYS A 11 5.05 33.59 -19.46
CA LYS A 11 3.61 33.41 -19.16
C LYS A 11 3.42 32.74 -17.80
N GLY A 12 4.16 31.66 -17.54
CA GLY A 12 4.10 30.93 -16.27
C GLY A 12 4.48 31.79 -15.06
N ILE A 13 5.47 32.68 -15.18
CA ILE A 13 5.84 33.62 -14.12
C ILE A 13 4.70 34.59 -13.82
N GLN A 14 4.03 35.13 -14.85
CA GLN A 14 2.91 36.05 -14.66
C GLN A 14 1.74 35.36 -13.96
N GLU A 15 1.43 34.13 -14.38
CA GLU A 15 0.38 33.32 -13.78
C GLU A 15 0.71 32.97 -12.32
N ALA A 16 1.94 32.54 -12.06
CA ALA A 16 2.38 32.27 -10.71
C ALA A 16 2.38 33.51 -9.81
N LYS A 17 2.73 34.69 -10.33
CA LYS A 17 2.63 35.94 -9.57
C LYS A 17 1.18 36.28 -9.22
N ARG A 18 0.22 36.02 -10.12
CA ARG A 18 -1.22 36.20 -9.82
C ARG A 18 -1.69 35.21 -8.76
N ALA A 19 -1.32 33.93 -8.87
CA ALA A 19 -1.65 32.93 -7.86
C ALA A 19 -1.06 33.27 -6.49
N PHE A 20 0.21 33.67 -6.46
CA PHE A 20 0.91 34.09 -5.25
C PHE A 20 0.28 35.33 -4.61
N ALA A 21 -0.10 36.33 -5.40
CA ALA A 21 -0.80 37.52 -4.91
C ALA A 21 -2.18 37.19 -4.32
N ARG A 22 -2.93 36.26 -4.92
CA ARG A 22 -4.23 35.81 -4.40
C ARG A 22 -4.14 35.16 -3.02
N LYS A 23 -3.03 34.46 -2.72
CA LYS A 23 -2.80 33.87 -1.40
C LYS A 23 -2.37 34.91 -0.34
N GLY A 24 -1.94 36.10 -0.75
CA GLY A 24 -1.47 37.15 0.17
C GLY A 24 -0.18 36.78 0.90
N TRP A 25 0.62 35.89 0.33
CA TRP A 25 1.80 35.33 0.99
C TRP A 25 3.07 36.14 0.74
N THR A 26 4.00 36.04 1.69
CA THR A 26 5.39 36.43 1.47
C THR A 26 6.21 35.25 0.97
N GLN A 27 7.40 35.51 0.43
CA GLN A 27 8.29 34.41 0.02
C GLN A 27 8.78 33.60 1.24
N ASP A 28 8.75 34.17 2.45
CA ASP A 28 9.09 33.44 3.68
C ASP A 28 7.98 32.43 4.04
N ASN A 29 6.72 32.81 3.87
CA ASN A 29 5.59 31.88 4.03
C ASN A 29 5.73 30.70 3.06
N LEU A 30 5.95 31.00 1.77
CA LEU A 30 6.12 29.96 0.76
C LEU A 30 7.35 29.08 1.02
N ALA A 31 8.45 29.64 1.55
CA ALA A 31 9.63 28.86 1.93
C ALA A 31 9.33 27.89 3.07
N GLY A 32 8.53 28.33 4.05
CA GLY A 32 8.04 27.48 5.14
C GLY A 32 7.16 26.33 4.64
N GLU A 33 6.20 26.62 3.75
CA GLU A 33 5.27 25.62 3.19
C GLU A 33 5.97 24.51 2.41
N ILE A 34 6.99 24.84 1.62
CA ILE A 34 7.78 23.85 0.87
C ILE A 34 9.00 23.35 1.64
N ASN A 35 9.08 23.63 2.95
CA ASN A 35 10.13 23.19 3.88
C ASN A 35 11.58 23.46 3.41
N ILE A 36 11.83 24.65 2.84
CA ILE A 36 13.18 25.06 2.44
C ILE A 36 13.74 26.17 3.35
N LYS A 37 15.02 26.05 3.68
CA LYS A 37 15.70 26.98 4.59
C LYS A 37 16.04 28.34 3.96
N THR A 38 15.89 28.50 2.65
CA THR A 38 16.31 29.72 1.94
C THR A 38 15.27 30.15 0.90
N ARG A 39 15.13 31.46 0.69
CA ARG A 39 14.24 32.03 -0.34
C ARG A 39 14.83 32.02 -1.75
N GLN A 40 16.08 31.60 -1.90
CA GLN A 40 16.81 31.63 -3.18
C GLN A 40 16.08 30.89 -4.31
N PRO A 41 15.57 29.66 -4.11
CA PRO A 41 14.82 28.94 -5.15
C PRO A 41 13.52 29.64 -5.56
N ILE A 42 12.81 30.25 -4.60
CA ILE A 42 11.57 30.98 -4.85
C ILE A 42 11.84 32.23 -5.67
N TRP A 43 12.88 33.00 -5.32
CA TRP A 43 13.28 34.15 -6.12
C TRP A 43 13.67 33.74 -7.54
N ARG A 44 14.48 32.68 -7.69
CA ARG A 44 14.86 32.14 -9.01
C ARG A 44 13.65 31.74 -9.83
N PHE A 45 12.65 31.08 -9.22
CA PHE A 45 11.40 30.72 -9.88
C PHE A 45 10.68 31.95 -10.44
N PHE A 46 10.43 32.98 -9.62
CA PHE A 46 9.72 34.20 -10.05
C PHE A 46 10.54 35.13 -10.96
N SER A 47 11.85 34.91 -11.05
CA SER A 47 12.75 35.61 -11.98
C SER A 47 13.05 34.80 -13.25
N GLY A 48 12.45 33.62 -13.42
CA GLY A 48 12.67 32.78 -14.60
C GLY A 48 14.11 32.25 -14.69
N ARG A 49 14.75 31.99 -13.56
CA ARG A 49 16.04 31.29 -13.50
C ARG A 49 15.83 29.80 -13.25
N PRO A 50 16.81 28.94 -13.60
CA PRO A 50 16.73 27.51 -13.31
C PRO A 50 16.63 27.22 -11.81
N VAL A 51 15.70 26.35 -11.45
CA VAL A 51 15.41 25.84 -10.11
C VAL A 51 15.45 24.31 -10.13
N GLU A 52 15.83 23.68 -9.03
CA GLU A 52 15.76 22.22 -8.91
C GLU A 52 14.33 21.73 -9.20
N ARG A 53 14.19 20.64 -9.98
CA ARG A 53 12.89 20.13 -10.44
C ARG A 53 11.91 19.91 -9.29
N HIS A 54 12.34 19.27 -8.20
CA HIS A 54 11.47 19.03 -7.05
C HIS A 54 10.94 20.34 -6.48
N THR A 55 11.82 21.30 -6.15
CA THR A 55 11.41 22.62 -5.65
C THR A 55 10.50 23.38 -6.63
N PHE A 56 10.74 23.26 -7.93
CA PHE A 56 9.88 23.87 -8.94
C PHE A 56 8.45 23.28 -8.91
N ILE A 57 8.34 21.96 -8.79
CA ILE A 57 7.07 21.25 -8.72
C ILE A 57 6.34 21.59 -7.41
N GLU A 58 7.04 21.60 -6.27
CA GLU A 58 6.46 21.96 -4.97
C GLU A 58 5.91 23.38 -4.96
N ILE A 59 6.66 24.35 -5.52
CA ILE A 59 6.17 25.73 -5.66
C ILE A 59 4.88 25.74 -6.49
N CYS A 60 4.82 25.01 -7.61
CA CYS A 60 3.61 24.94 -8.43
C CYS A 60 2.45 24.26 -7.69
N ALA A 61 2.71 23.18 -6.96
CA ALA A 61 1.71 22.46 -6.19
C ALA A 61 1.06 23.35 -5.12
N VAL A 62 1.89 24.05 -4.34
CA VAL A 62 1.42 24.97 -3.30
C VAL A 62 0.67 26.17 -3.87
N LEU A 63 1.07 26.65 -5.06
CA LEU A 63 0.35 27.72 -5.77
C LEU A 63 -0.86 27.23 -6.58
N GLU A 64 -1.17 25.93 -6.53
CA GLU A 64 -2.25 25.27 -7.27
C GLU A 64 -2.14 25.48 -8.79
N LEU A 65 -0.93 25.33 -9.32
CA LEU A 65 -0.59 25.50 -10.73
C LEU A 65 -0.12 24.18 -11.34
N ASN A 66 -0.46 23.97 -12.61
CA ASN A 66 0.11 22.87 -13.38
C ASN A 66 1.54 23.20 -13.78
N TRP A 67 2.52 22.55 -13.16
CA TRP A 67 3.95 22.84 -13.40
C TRP A 67 4.37 22.72 -14.87
N ARG A 68 3.67 21.90 -15.69
CA ARG A 68 3.97 21.76 -17.12
C ARG A 68 3.59 22.98 -17.94
N GLU A 69 2.50 23.64 -17.56
CA GLU A 69 2.04 24.86 -18.21
C GLU A 69 2.91 26.06 -17.81
N ILE A 70 3.49 26.00 -16.61
CA ILE A 70 4.39 27.02 -16.09
C ILE A 70 5.81 26.88 -16.65
N ALA A 71 6.31 25.65 -16.82
CA ALA A 71 7.68 25.38 -17.24
C ALA A 71 7.95 25.75 -18.71
N THR A 72 9.17 26.22 -18.98
CA THR A 72 9.69 26.37 -20.34
C THR A 72 10.17 25.02 -20.83
N ASN A 73 9.64 24.56 -21.97
CA ASN A 73 10.02 23.29 -22.60
C ASN A 73 10.03 22.10 -21.61
N PRO A 74 8.88 21.78 -20.98
CA PRO A 74 8.81 20.68 -20.03
C PRO A 74 9.25 19.38 -20.71
N PRO A 75 10.06 18.54 -20.04
CA PRO A 75 10.50 17.28 -20.63
C PRO A 75 9.30 16.40 -20.96
N ALA A 76 9.25 15.87 -22.19
CA ALA A 76 8.42 14.73 -22.53
C ALA A 76 8.84 13.55 -21.63
N GLU A 77 7.87 12.86 -21.06
CA GLU A 77 8.03 11.99 -19.88
C GLU A 77 9.20 11.00 -19.96
N PHE A 78 10.05 11.01 -18.92
CA PHE A 78 10.26 9.76 -18.20
C PHE A 78 9.36 9.84 -16.97
N ILE A 79 8.46 8.87 -16.83
CA ILE A 79 7.67 8.64 -15.62
C ILE A 79 8.66 8.23 -14.53
N GLU A 80 9.37 9.19 -13.95
CA GLU A 80 9.95 9.03 -12.63
C GLU A 80 8.75 9.01 -11.68
N ARG A 81 8.28 7.78 -11.45
CA ARG A 81 7.38 7.29 -10.41
C ARG A 81 6.73 8.41 -9.60
N GLU A 82 5.42 8.57 -9.82
CA GLU A 82 4.55 9.27 -8.89
C GLU A 82 4.78 8.71 -7.48
N GLU A 83 5.47 9.45 -6.61
CA GLU A 83 5.53 9.10 -5.19
C GLU A 83 4.35 9.66 -4.40
N PHE A 84 3.49 10.53 -4.95
CA PHE A 84 2.30 11.02 -4.23
C PHE A 84 1.07 11.32 -5.10
N ARG A 85 0.83 10.54 -6.15
CA ARG A 85 -0.52 10.43 -6.69
C ARG A 85 -0.91 8.97 -6.57
N GLN A 86 -1.78 8.68 -5.61
CA GLN A 86 -2.46 7.39 -5.58
C GLN A 86 -3.10 7.23 -6.97
N PRO A 87 -2.78 6.16 -7.72
CA PRO A 87 -3.52 5.88 -8.94
C PRO A 87 -5.01 5.78 -8.55
N PRO A 88 -5.95 6.11 -9.47
CA PRO A 88 -7.34 5.74 -9.25
C PRO A 88 -7.33 4.28 -8.84
N VAL A 89 -7.96 3.93 -7.71
CA VAL A 89 -7.87 2.60 -7.08
C VAL A 89 -8.28 1.58 -8.13
N GLY A 90 -7.32 1.14 -8.93
CA GLY A 90 -7.41 0.00 -9.78
C GLY A 90 -7.58 -1.13 -8.81
N ASP A 91 -8.70 -1.81 -8.97
CA ASP A 91 -9.11 -2.95 -8.16
C ASP A 91 -7.88 -3.72 -7.65
N ILE A 92 -7.65 -3.62 -6.34
CA ILE A 92 -6.47 -4.19 -5.68
C ILE A 92 -6.41 -5.68 -5.99
N ASP A 93 -7.57 -6.33 -6.10
CA ASP A 93 -7.67 -7.73 -6.50
C ASP A 93 -7.06 -7.97 -7.87
N THR A 94 -7.37 -7.13 -8.87
CA THR A 94 -6.77 -7.22 -10.21
C THR A 94 -5.24 -7.12 -10.16
N LEU A 95 -4.68 -6.17 -9.38
CA LEU A 95 -3.22 -6.03 -9.22
C LEU A 95 -2.60 -7.23 -8.51
N VAL A 96 -3.24 -7.71 -7.44
CA VAL A 96 -2.81 -8.89 -6.70
C VAL A 96 -2.82 -10.13 -7.60
N GLN A 97 -3.85 -10.30 -8.44
CA GLN A 97 -3.94 -11.42 -9.39
C GLN A 97 -2.82 -11.34 -10.44
N GLN A 98 -2.53 -10.17 -10.99
CA GLN A 98 -1.42 -10.00 -11.94
C GLN A 98 -0.08 -10.37 -11.31
N VAL A 99 0.22 -9.88 -10.10
CA VAL A 99 1.48 -10.17 -9.41
C VAL A 99 1.60 -11.66 -9.08
N ARG A 100 0.51 -12.28 -8.57
CA ARG A 100 0.48 -13.72 -8.27
C ARG A 100 0.71 -14.56 -9.52
N SER A 101 0.12 -14.17 -10.66
CA SER A 101 0.28 -14.88 -11.93
C SER A 101 1.72 -14.81 -12.44
N GLN A 102 2.34 -13.62 -12.38
CA GLN A 102 3.74 -13.43 -12.81
C GLN A 102 4.76 -14.11 -11.90
N ARG A 103 4.40 -14.37 -10.64
CA ARG A 103 5.28 -14.98 -9.63
C ARG A 103 4.88 -16.41 -9.26
N PHE A 104 3.94 -17.00 -9.99
CA PHE A 104 3.32 -18.27 -9.65
C PHE A 104 4.35 -19.37 -9.39
N GLU A 105 5.29 -19.59 -10.33
CA GLU A 105 6.33 -20.61 -10.19
C GLU A 105 7.15 -20.42 -8.90
N LYS A 106 7.62 -19.20 -8.65
CA LYS A 106 8.42 -18.90 -7.45
C LYS A 106 7.62 -19.09 -6.16
N ILE A 107 6.33 -18.75 -6.17
CA ILE A 107 5.44 -18.96 -5.03
C ILE A 107 5.23 -20.47 -4.81
N GLN A 108 5.03 -21.24 -5.87
CA GLN A 108 4.85 -22.69 -5.78
C GLN A 108 6.12 -23.39 -5.25
N ASP A 109 7.29 -22.98 -5.74
CA ASP A 109 8.57 -23.55 -5.31
C ASP A 109 8.85 -23.27 -3.83
N GLN A 110 8.53 -22.06 -3.36
CA GLN A 110 8.84 -21.62 -2.00
C GLN A 110 7.76 -21.98 -0.98
N CYS A 111 6.50 -22.09 -1.42
CA CYS A 111 5.34 -22.16 -0.55
C CYS A 111 4.35 -23.27 -0.92
N GLY A 112 4.63 -24.09 -1.96
CA GLY A 112 3.74 -25.16 -2.40
C GLY A 112 4.02 -26.52 -1.76
N ILE A 113 5.13 -26.66 -1.03
CA ILE A 113 5.58 -27.91 -0.42
C ILE A 113 5.87 -27.69 1.06
N LEU A 114 5.32 -28.56 1.92
CA LEU A 114 5.57 -28.56 3.36
C LEU A 114 6.33 -29.82 3.76
N GLN A 115 7.40 -29.65 4.55
CA GLN A 115 8.06 -30.75 5.23
C GLN A 115 7.43 -30.91 6.62
N LEU A 116 6.74 -32.02 6.84
CA LEU A 116 6.18 -32.37 8.15
C LEU A 116 7.23 -33.15 8.95
N LEU A 117 7.36 -32.85 10.24
CA LEU A 117 8.41 -33.42 11.10
C LEU A 117 8.34 -34.94 11.18
N ASP A 118 7.14 -35.51 11.15
CA ASP A 118 6.89 -36.95 11.27
C ASP A 118 6.78 -37.68 9.91
N ILE A 119 6.97 -36.97 8.79
CA ILE A 119 6.84 -37.54 7.44
C ILE A 119 8.19 -37.48 6.71
N SER A 120 8.65 -38.62 6.22
CA SER A 120 9.97 -38.76 5.61
C SER A 120 10.11 -38.11 4.23
N HIS A 121 9.03 -37.58 3.65
CA HIS A 121 9.05 -36.87 2.37
C HIS A 121 8.27 -35.55 2.44
N PRO A 122 8.69 -34.54 1.66
CA PRO A 122 7.89 -33.32 1.48
C PRO A 122 6.52 -33.64 0.88
N VAL A 123 5.49 -32.90 1.28
CA VAL A 123 4.11 -33.08 0.79
C VAL A 123 3.63 -31.78 0.17
N ALA A 124 2.95 -31.86 -0.98
CA ALA A 124 2.32 -30.70 -1.59
C ALA A 124 1.21 -30.18 -0.68
N ILE A 125 1.16 -28.86 -0.46
CA ILE A 125 0.18 -28.27 0.47
C ILE A 125 -1.27 -28.54 0.03
N ASP A 126 -1.50 -28.68 -1.27
CA ASP A 126 -2.82 -28.99 -1.84
C ASP A 126 -3.30 -30.42 -1.48
N ASP A 127 -2.38 -31.31 -1.09
CA ASP A 127 -2.67 -32.70 -0.72
C ASP A 127 -2.76 -32.92 0.80
N ILE A 128 -2.54 -31.88 1.60
CA ILE A 128 -2.63 -31.96 3.07
C ILE A 128 -4.09 -31.83 3.49
N TYR A 129 -4.58 -32.85 4.18
CA TYR A 129 -5.84 -32.78 4.91
C TYR A 129 -5.60 -32.05 6.23
N ILE A 130 -6.34 -30.98 6.46
CA ILE A 130 -6.33 -30.28 7.74
C ILE A 130 -7.75 -30.15 8.26
N ASP A 131 -7.89 -30.44 9.56
CA ASP A 131 -9.08 -30.08 10.32
C ASP A 131 -9.04 -28.58 10.58
N VAL A 132 -10.06 -27.86 10.11
CA VAL A 132 -10.15 -26.41 10.31
C VAL A 132 -11.05 -26.13 11.52
N ASN A 133 -10.48 -25.52 12.55
CA ASN A 133 -11.22 -24.97 13.68
C ASN A 133 -11.56 -23.51 13.39
N ILE A 134 -12.84 -23.22 13.13
CA ILE A 134 -13.31 -21.84 12.96
C ILE A 134 -13.69 -21.34 14.36
N LEU A 135 -12.95 -20.34 14.83
CA LEU A 135 -13.22 -19.69 16.10
C LEU A 135 -14.14 -18.51 15.84
N GLU A 136 -15.37 -18.58 16.33
CA GLU A 136 -16.33 -17.46 16.25
C GLU A 136 -15.87 -16.27 17.09
N ASP A 137 -15.21 -16.56 18.22
CA ASP A 137 -14.65 -15.58 19.15
C ASP A 137 -13.21 -15.94 19.53
N ILE A 138 -12.41 -14.91 19.89
CA ILE A 138 -11.03 -15.13 20.32
C ILE A 138 -11.03 -15.84 21.68
N PRO A 139 -10.34 -16.98 21.83
CA PRO A 139 -10.39 -17.79 23.06
C PRO A 139 -9.96 -17.03 24.31
N SER A 140 -9.01 -16.10 24.18
CA SER A 140 -8.51 -15.29 25.30
C SER A 140 -9.53 -14.27 25.84
N PHE A 141 -10.64 -14.04 25.14
CA PHE A 141 -11.72 -13.15 25.58
C PHE A 141 -12.95 -13.89 26.09
N GLN A 142 -12.93 -15.22 26.11
CA GLN A 142 -14.01 -16.04 26.66
C GLN A 142 -13.76 -16.28 28.15
N TYR A 143 -14.69 -15.83 28.99
CA TYR A 143 -14.73 -16.21 30.41
C TYR A 143 -15.54 -17.50 30.53
N LEU A 144 -14.86 -18.62 30.76
CA LEU A 144 -15.49 -19.91 31.08
C LEU A 144 -15.70 -20.02 32.59
N GLU A 145 -16.89 -20.44 33.01
CA GLU A 145 -17.14 -20.76 34.41
C GLU A 145 -16.58 -22.13 34.79
N ILE A 146 -16.21 -22.31 36.06
CA ILE A 146 -15.60 -23.55 36.58
C ILE A 146 -16.51 -24.77 36.36
N THR A 147 -17.83 -24.56 36.38
CA THR A 147 -18.84 -25.59 36.10
C THR A 147 -18.85 -26.06 34.65
N GLU A 148 -18.43 -25.23 33.70
CA GLU A 148 -18.34 -25.58 32.28
C GLU A 148 -17.14 -26.47 32.01
N LEU A 149 -16.04 -26.27 32.75
CA LEU A 149 -14.85 -27.14 32.70
C LEU A 149 -15.12 -28.57 33.21
N GLN A 150 -16.16 -28.77 34.03
CA GLN A 150 -16.52 -30.10 34.56
C GLN A 150 -17.33 -30.95 33.56
N ASN A 151 -17.88 -30.32 32.52
CA ASN A 151 -18.70 -30.99 31.50
C ASN A 151 -17.92 -31.33 30.22
N LEU A 152 -16.61 -31.12 30.21
CA LEU A 152 -15.76 -31.42 29.07
C LEU A 152 -15.61 -32.94 28.89
N ASP A 153 -15.81 -33.43 27.66
CA ASP A 153 -15.47 -34.81 27.32
C ASP A 153 -13.94 -34.98 27.50
N PRO A 154 -13.46 -35.99 28.26
CA PRO A 154 -12.04 -36.29 28.38
C PRO A 154 -11.30 -36.44 27.05
N LYS A 155 -12.01 -36.76 25.96
CA LYS A 155 -11.44 -36.86 24.60
C LYS A 155 -11.26 -35.51 23.89
N GLU A 156 -11.89 -34.44 24.40
CA GLU A 156 -11.86 -33.10 23.82
C GLU A 156 -11.10 -32.09 24.69
N PHE A 157 -10.38 -32.57 25.71
CA PHE A 157 -9.64 -31.71 26.64
C PHE A 157 -8.58 -30.85 25.95
N ASP A 158 -7.94 -31.35 24.90
CA ASP A 158 -6.96 -30.60 24.10
C ASP A 158 -7.60 -29.53 23.20
N ARG A 159 -8.94 -29.45 23.20
CA ARG A 159 -9.74 -28.60 22.30
C ARG A 159 -10.56 -27.55 23.05
N VAL A 160 -10.32 -27.36 24.34
CA VAL A 160 -11.02 -26.35 25.14
C VAL A 160 -10.82 -24.94 24.56
N GLY A 161 -11.92 -24.24 24.29
CA GLY A 161 -11.92 -22.92 23.67
C GLY A 161 -11.64 -22.92 22.15
N LEU A 162 -11.41 -24.09 21.56
CA LEU A 162 -11.46 -24.29 20.13
C LEU A 162 -12.89 -24.73 19.78
N GLY A 163 -13.60 -23.94 18.97
CA GLY A 163 -14.97 -24.26 18.54
C GLY A 163 -15.07 -25.63 17.85
N GLU A 164 -16.29 -26.04 17.47
CA GLU A 164 -16.49 -27.34 16.83
C GLU A 164 -15.64 -27.51 15.54
N VAL A 165 -15.12 -28.73 15.29
CA VAL A 165 -14.46 -28.99 14.00
C VAL A 165 -15.55 -28.92 12.95
N SER A 166 -15.53 -27.88 12.12
CA SER A 166 -16.58 -27.72 11.13
C SER A 166 -16.48 -28.72 9.99
N GLN A 167 -15.26 -29.19 9.63
CA GLN A 167 -15.01 -30.25 8.64
C GLN A 167 -13.50 -30.61 8.54
N THR A 168 -13.19 -31.90 8.28
CA THR A 168 -11.90 -32.35 7.75
C THR A 168 -11.88 -32.11 6.24
N LEU A 169 -10.97 -31.28 5.74
CA LEU A 169 -10.99 -30.85 4.35
C LEU A 169 -9.63 -31.05 3.66
N GLN A 170 -9.69 -31.49 2.41
CA GLN A 170 -8.51 -31.74 1.57
C GLN A 170 -8.02 -30.43 0.95
N GLY A 171 -6.74 -30.12 1.13
CA GLY A 171 -6.07 -28.98 0.51
C GLY A 171 -6.24 -27.67 1.27
N ALA A 172 -5.18 -27.28 1.98
CA ALA A 172 -5.16 -26.10 2.86
C ALA A 172 -5.42 -24.76 2.16
N THR A 173 -5.05 -24.65 0.88
CA THR A 173 -4.98 -23.41 0.09
C THR A 173 -6.30 -23.05 -0.60
N SER A 174 -7.03 -24.06 -1.07
CA SER A 174 -8.29 -23.90 -1.82
C SER A 174 -9.38 -23.24 -0.98
N GLN A 175 -9.28 -23.33 0.34
CA GLN A 175 -10.37 -22.99 1.25
C GLN A 175 -10.17 -21.72 2.07
N LEU A 176 -8.93 -21.30 2.35
CA LEU A 176 -8.71 -19.93 2.85
C LEU A 176 -9.26 -18.89 1.87
N LYS A 177 -9.19 -19.16 0.56
CA LYS A 177 -9.87 -18.35 -0.47
C LYS A 177 -11.40 -18.39 -0.31
N SER A 178 -12.00 -19.57 -0.16
CA SER A 178 -13.45 -19.74 0.04
C SER A 178 -13.98 -19.03 1.30
N LEU A 179 -13.26 -19.13 2.42
CA LEU A 179 -13.58 -18.45 3.68
C LEU A 179 -13.36 -16.93 3.60
N LEU A 180 -12.29 -16.47 2.95
CA LEU A 180 -12.08 -15.03 2.69
C LEU A 180 -13.19 -14.42 1.83
N TYR A 181 -13.68 -15.15 0.82
CA TYR A 181 -14.81 -14.71 -0.01
C TYR A 181 -16.14 -14.66 0.78
N LYS A 182 -16.36 -15.58 1.74
CA LYS A 182 -17.55 -15.55 2.61
C LYS A 182 -17.54 -14.40 3.61
N LEU A 183 -16.36 -13.96 4.07
CA LEU A 183 -16.21 -12.85 5.01
C LEU A 183 -16.27 -11.45 4.37
N HIS A 184 -16.25 -11.35 3.03
CA HIS A 184 -16.31 -10.09 2.28
C HIS A 184 -17.61 -9.91 1.47
N SER A 185 -18.63 -10.75 1.68
CA SER A 185 -19.97 -10.52 1.11
C SER A 185 -20.82 -9.75 2.12
N PRO A 186 -21.43 -8.60 1.75
CA PRO A 186 -22.27 -7.80 2.64
C PRO A 186 -23.55 -8.52 3.05
#